data_AF-A0A9X0U7S2-F1
#
_entry.id   AF-A0A9X0U7S2-F1
#
_cell.length_a   1.000
_cell.length_b   1.000
_cell.length_c   1.000
_cell.angle_alpha   90.00
_cell.angle_beta   90.00
_cell.angle_gamma   90.00
#
_symmetry.space_group_name_H-M   'P 1'
#
loop_
_entity.id
_entity.type
_entity.pdbx_description
1 polymer ?
#
loop_
_entity_poly.entity_id
_entity_poly.type
_entity_poly.pdbx_seq_one_letter_code
_entity_poly.pdbx_strand_id
1 'polypeptide(L)'
;MKIKFVSLVSIVCLGVASIVMKADTLTLNNGTNDPLGGSVQIYPYSFQLNTSAGTSTVNLMCLNYNREITSGESWSVTEESIPTGNTVIDRDYRADAILYSEILHPPAGVSASEIQYAEWSIFDPANLVGNSLFDFTARILATDALFEASNQQLINSGYFNQFTLYIPSNDTSSGPQEFIGTATTPEPSSLMLFGSGLIGMAGMLRRRLVRS
;
A
#
# COMPACT_ATOMS: atom_id res chain seq x y z
N MET A 1 -2.97 -49.04 43.15
CA MET A 1 -3.49 -48.56 41.85
C MET A 1 -3.15 -47.08 41.73
N LYS A 2 -2.14 -46.71 40.92
CA LYS A 2 -1.65 -45.32 40.80
C LYS A 2 -2.15 -44.74 39.47
N ILE A 3 -3.14 -43.87 39.51
CA ILE A 3 -3.72 -43.21 38.33
C ILE A 3 -2.80 -42.05 37.91
N LYS A 4 -2.41 -42.05 36.64
CA LYS A 4 -1.44 -41.12 36.04
C LYS A 4 -2.05 -39.74 35.84
N PHE A 5 -1.50 -38.75 36.53
CA PHE A 5 -1.81 -37.31 36.41
C PHE A 5 -0.87 -36.68 35.37
N VAL A 6 -1.12 -36.89 34.07
CA VAL A 6 -0.23 -36.33 33.01
C VAL A 6 -0.97 -35.54 31.92
N SER A 7 -2.30 -35.55 31.88
CA SER A 7 -3.02 -35.04 30.70
C SER A 7 -3.91 -33.82 30.96
N LEU A 8 -3.37 -32.75 31.56
CA LEU A 8 -4.15 -31.50 31.70
C LEU A 8 -3.39 -30.19 31.41
N VAL A 9 -2.08 -30.24 31.14
CA VAL A 9 -1.28 -29.01 30.92
C VAL A 9 -1.25 -28.56 29.46
N SER A 10 -1.59 -29.43 28.49
CA SER A 10 -1.48 -29.09 27.05
C SER A 10 -2.66 -28.32 26.45
N ILE A 11 -3.78 -28.15 27.17
CA ILE A 11 -4.98 -27.48 26.62
C ILE A 11 -5.03 -25.98 26.98
N VAL A 12 -4.24 -25.53 27.96
CA VAL A 12 -4.28 -24.13 28.43
C VAL A 12 -3.44 -23.16 27.58
N CYS A 13 -2.50 -23.64 26.76
CA CYS A 13 -1.64 -22.76 25.93
C CYS A 13 -2.20 -22.41 24.55
N LEU A 14 -3.37 -22.92 24.14
CA LEU A 14 -3.98 -22.63 22.83
C LEU A 14 -5.01 -21.49 22.85
N GLY A 15 -5.23 -20.84 24.01
CA GLY A 15 -6.36 -19.91 24.21
C GLY A 15 -6.04 -18.41 24.30
N VAL A 16 -4.78 -17.95 24.13
CA VAL A 16 -4.45 -16.52 24.36
C VAL A 16 -3.50 -15.92 23.30
N ALA A 17 -3.65 -16.31 22.05
CA ALA A 17 -3.09 -15.54 20.94
C ALA A 17 -4.21 -15.15 19.98
N SER A 18 -5.27 -14.54 20.51
CA SER A 18 -6.10 -13.63 19.71
C SER A 18 -5.21 -12.44 19.36
N ILE A 19 -4.40 -12.59 18.31
CA ILE A 19 -3.76 -11.46 17.66
C ILE A 19 -4.89 -10.56 17.19
N VAL A 20 -5.14 -9.50 17.93
CA VAL A 20 -5.94 -8.39 17.42
C VAL A 20 -5.13 -7.83 16.27
N MET A 21 -5.51 -8.16 15.04
CA MET A 21 -5.02 -7.46 13.86
C MET A 21 -5.56 -6.03 14.00
N LYS A 22 -4.70 -5.12 14.48
CA LYS A 22 -5.00 -3.70 14.46
C LYS A 22 -4.89 -3.29 12.99
N ALA A 23 -5.99 -2.83 12.41
CA ALA A 23 -5.97 -2.25 11.07
C ALA A 23 -4.98 -1.08 11.06
N ASP A 24 -4.22 -0.96 9.98
CA ASP A 24 -3.29 0.14 9.81
C ASP A 24 -4.09 1.42 9.55
N THR A 25 -3.59 2.53 10.08
CA THR A 25 -4.30 3.82 10.02
C THR A 25 -3.41 4.86 9.36
N LEU A 26 -3.94 5.53 8.33
CA LEU A 26 -3.30 6.67 7.71
C LEU A 26 -3.84 7.94 8.35
N THR A 27 -2.93 8.85 8.68
CA THR A 27 -3.25 10.20 9.15
C THR A 27 -2.56 11.21 8.25
N LEU A 28 -3.33 12.08 7.61
CA LEU A 28 -2.78 13.15 6.78
C LEU A 28 -2.22 14.25 7.69
N ASN A 29 -0.91 14.43 7.68
CA ASN A 29 -0.26 15.43 8.55
C ASN A 29 -0.25 16.81 7.93
N ASN A 30 0.02 16.84 6.64
CA ASN A 30 -0.05 17.99 5.76
C ASN A 30 -0.01 17.43 4.36
N GLY A 31 -1.07 17.70 3.60
CA GLY A 31 -0.89 17.69 2.17
C GLY A 31 0.15 18.75 1.80
N THR A 32 1.20 18.40 1.06
CA THR A 32 2.14 19.44 0.62
C THR A 32 1.39 20.39 -0.29
N ASN A 33 1.56 21.70 -0.09
CA ASN A 33 1.01 22.70 -1.01
C ASN A 33 1.37 22.32 -2.44
N ASP A 34 0.43 22.47 -3.38
CA ASP A 34 0.69 22.29 -4.81
C ASP A 34 1.96 23.04 -5.21
N PRO A 35 3.05 22.33 -5.57
CA PRO A 35 4.29 22.98 -5.95
C PRO A 35 4.21 23.68 -7.32
N LEU A 36 3.13 23.49 -8.10
CA LEU A 36 3.06 23.80 -9.53
C LEU A 36 1.89 24.72 -9.96
N GLY A 37 1.03 25.19 -9.03
CA GLY A 37 0.15 26.35 -9.25
C GLY A 37 -1.23 26.09 -9.86
N GLY A 38 -1.72 24.86 -9.81
CA GLY A 38 -3.15 24.52 -9.91
C GLY A 38 -3.93 24.84 -8.62
N SER A 39 -5.25 24.68 -8.67
CA SER A 39 -6.14 24.86 -7.50
C SER A 39 -6.29 23.60 -6.65
N VAL A 40 -5.67 22.49 -7.05
CA VAL A 40 -5.81 21.16 -6.44
C VAL A 40 -4.42 20.64 -6.12
N GLN A 41 -4.28 20.02 -4.96
CA GLN A 41 -3.03 19.41 -4.55
C GLN A 41 -2.66 18.23 -5.45
N ILE A 42 -1.37 18.08 -5.77
CA ILE A 42 -0.80 16.94 -6.49
C ILE A 42 0.24 16.24 -5.61
N TYR A 43 0.73 15.06 -6.02
CA TYR A 43 1.82 14.36 -5.34
C TYR A 43 3.01 15.30 -4.99
N PRO A 44 3.63 15.15 -3.81
CA PRO A 44 3.41 14.10 -2.81
C PRO A 44 2.35 14.42 -1.74
N TYR A 45 1.51 13.45 -1.40
CA TYR A 45 0.68 13.51 -0.20
C TYR A 45 1.41 12.85 0.98
N SER A 46 1.80 13.64 2.00
CA SER A 46 2.55 13.13 3.15
C SER A 46 1.63 12.64 4.28
N PHE A 47 1.68 11.34 4.54
CA PHE A 47 0.90 10.66 5.58
C PHE A 47 1.77 10.13 6.71
N GLN A 48 1.23 10.15 7.93
CA GLN A 48 1.67 9.28 9.02
C GLN A 48 0.93 7.95 8.92
N LEU A 49 1.65 6.90 8.53
CA LEU A 49 1.18 5.53 8.56
C LEU A 49 1.48 4.94 9.94
N ASN A 50 0.43 4.63 10.68
CA ASN A 50 0.53 3.97 11.97
C ASN A 50 0.18 2.50 11.79
N THR A 51 1.20 1.65 11.77
CA THR A 51 1.04 0.20 11.70
C THR A 51 1.29 -0.46 13.05
N SER A 52 1.07 -1.77 13.11
CA SER A 52 1.49 -2.60 14.25
C SER A 52 3.01 -2.60 14.49
N ALA A 53 3.83 -2.25 13.48
CA ALA A 53 5.29 -2.19 13.57
C ALA A 53 5.83 -0.82 14.01
N GLY A 54 5.02 0.24 13.94
CA GLY A 54 5.41 1.59 14.34
C GLY A 54 4.72 2.69 13.52
N THR A 55 5.13 3.93 13.75
CA THR A 55 4.67 5.10 12.99
C THR A 55 5.75 5.52 12.01
N SER A 56 5.40 5.60 10.73
CA SER A 56 6.29 6.01 9.64
C SER A 56 5.66 7.12 8.82
N THR A 57 6.48 7.98 8.20
CA THR A 57 6.00 8.95 7.21
C THR A 57 6.12 8.36 5.81
N VAL A 58 5.02 8.34 5.06
CA VAL A 58 4.95 7.85 3.68
C VAL A 58 4.45 8.97 2.76
N ASN A 59 5.01 9.02 1.55
CA ASN A 59 4.53 9.91 0.50
C ASN A 59 3.72 9.09 -0.50
N LEU A 60 2.46 9.43 -0.65
CA LEU A 60 1.52 8.71 -1.48
C LEU A 60 1.02 9.58 -2.63
N MET A 61 0.61 8.95 -3.72
CA MET A 61 -0.13 9.58 -4.80
C MET A 61 -1.61 9.26 -4.66
N CYS A 62 -2.45 10.28 -4.82
CA CYS A 62 -3.91 10.15 -4.84
C CYS A 62 -4.35 9.46 -6.13
N LEU A 63 -5.35 8.57 -6.06
CA LEU A 63 -5.89 7.85 -7.22
C LEU A 63 -7.21 8.39 -7.80
N ASN A 64 -7.85 9.35 -7.10
CA ASN A 64 -9.17 9.86 -7.47
C ASN A 64 -9.19 11.38 -7.47
N TYR A 65 -9.66 11.99 -8.57
CA TYR A 65 -9.76 13.44 -8.67
C TYR A 65 -10.98 14.00 -7.95
N ASN A 66 -12.07 13.24 -7.90
CA ASN A 66 -13.39 13.71 -7.44
C ASN A 66 -13.62 13.56 -5.94
N ARG A 67 -12.73 12.88 -5.23
CA ARG A 67 -12.71 12.82 -3.77
C ARG A 67 -11.73 13.89 -3.32
N GLU A 68 -12.03 14.64 -2.27
CA GLU A 68 -11.13 15.65 -1.70
C GLU A 68 -10.73 15.23 -0.29
N ILE A 69 -9.54 15.64 0.15
CA ILE A 69 -9.03 15.39 1.51
C ILE A 69 -8.61 16.69 2.16
N THR A 70 -8.79 16.79 3.47
CA THR A 70 -8.41 17.97 4.26
C THR A 70 -7.29 17.62 5.24
N SER A 71 -6.32 18.53 5.42
CA SER A 71 -5.23 18.32 6.38
C SER A 71 -5.77 18.04 7.80
N GLY A 72 -5.19 17.04 8.47
CA GLY A 72 -5.62 16.58 9.80
C GLY A 72 -6.67 15.46 9.79
N GLU A 73 -7.14 15.02 8.63
CA GLU A 73 -8.01 13.85 8.51
C GLU A 73 -7.25 12.54 8.76
N SER A 74 -7.93 11.58 9.42
CA SER A 74 -7.43 10.24 9.68
C SER A 74 -8.49 9.21 9.31
N TRP A 75 -8.08 8.13 8.64
CA TRP A 75 -8.95 7.01 8.32
C TRP A 75 -8.21 5.69 8.43
N SER A 76 -8.97 4.61 8.62
CA SER A 76 -8.44 3.26 8.56
C SER A 76 -8.27 2.85 7.10
N VAL A 77 -7.16 2.19 6.81
CA VAL A 77 -6.87 1.67 5.48
C VAL A 77 -6.54 0.19 5.52
N THR A 78 -6.78 -0.46 4.40
CA THR A 78 -6.26 -1.77 4.08
C THR A 78 -5.12 -1.59 3.09
N GLU A 79 -3.96 -2.14 3.41
CA GLU A 79 -2.83 -2.23 2.48
C GLU A 79 -3.03 -3.44 1.56
N GLU A 80 -3.06 -3.20 0.25
CA GLU A 80 -3.23 -4.23 -0.76
C GLU A 80 -2.08 -4.21 -1.77
N SER A 81 -1.71 -5.40 -2.26
CA SER A 81 -0.78 -5.51 -3.39
C SER A 81 -1.49 -5.13 -4.69
N ILE A 82 -0.75 -4.54 -5.64
CA ILE A 82 -1.30 -4.27 -6.97
C ILE A 82 -1.80 -5.59 -7.61
N PRO A 83 -3.05 -5.63 -8.07
CA PRO A 83 -3.62 -6.84 -8.62
C PRO A 83 -2.96 -7.22 -9.96
N THR A 84 -2.67 -8.51 -10.12
CA THR A 84 -2.08 -9.08 -11.36
C THR A 84 -3.10 -9.83 -12.21
N GLY A 85 -4.39 -9.68 -11.89
CA GLY A 85 -5.48 -10.29 -12.64
C GLY A 85 -5.71 -9.66 -14.01
N ASN A 86 -6.67 -10.19 -14.76
CA ASN A 86 -6.95 -9.79 -16.15
C ASN A 86 -8.22 -8.94 -16.30
N THR A 87 -8.77 -8.43 -15.20
CA THR A 87 -9.94 -7.54 -15.29
C THR A 87 -9.52 -6.13 -15.72
N VAL A 88 -10.50 -5.33 -16.15
CA VAL A 88 -10.27 -3.92 -16.49
C VAL A 88 -9.74 -3.16 -15.27
N ILE A 89 -10.36 -3.36 -14.10
CA ILE A 89 -9.92 -2.71 -12.87
C ILE A 89 -8.50 -3.14 -12.46
N ASP A 90 -8.12 -4.41 -12.66
CA ASP A 90 -6.75 -4.85 -12.37
C ASP A 90 -5.72 -4.15 -13.28
N ARG A 91 -6.08 -3.95 -14.55
CA ARG A 91 -5.24 -3.21 -15.50
C ARG A 91 -5.13 -1.74 -15.11
N ASP A 92 -6.22 -1.14 -14.65
CA ASP A 92 -6.27 0.28 -14.30
C ASP A 92 -5.38 0.55 -13.06
N TYR A 93 -5.46 -0.28 -12.00
CA TYR A 93 -4.52 -0.19 -10.86
C TYR A 93 -3.05 -0.41 -11.25
N ARG A 94 -2.77 -1.26 -12.25
CA ARG A 94 -1.41 -1.42 -12.76
C ARG A 94 -0.94 -0.19 -13.55
N ALA A 95 -1.82 0.49 -14.26
CA ALA A 95 -1.50 1.72 -14.96
C ALA A 95 -1.14 2.82 -13.95
N ASP A 96 -1.89 2.95 -12.86
CA ASP A 96 -1.57 3.89 -11.78
C ASP A 96 -0.22 3.60 -11.13
N ALA A 97 0.11 2.31 -10.95
CA ALA A 97 1.42 1.91 -10.44
C ALA A 97 2.58 2.31 -11.38
N ILE A 98 2.36 2.22 -12.69
CA ILE A 98 3.33 2.67 -13.69
C ILE A 98 3.49 4.19 -13.62
N LEU A 99 2.38 4.95 -13.59
CA LEU A 99 2.40 6.40 -13.46
C LEU A 99 3.03 6.85 -12.13
N TYR A 100 2.83 6.09 -11.05
CA TYR A 100 3.53 6.30 -9.78
C TYR A 100 5.03 6.06 -9.89
N SER A 101 5.46 5.05 -10.64
CA SER A 101 6.89 4.87 -10.91
C SER A 101 7.49 6.06 -11.70
N GLU A 102 6.71 6.64 -12.61
CA GLU A 102 7.09 7.80 -13.41
C GLU A 102 7.12 9.08 -12.58
N ILE A 103 6.19 9.30 -11.65
CA ILE A 103 6.23 10.51 -10.81
C ILE A 103 7.45 10.49 -9.86
N LEU A 104 7.90 9.30 -9.46
CA LEU A 104 9.14 9.12 -8.71
C LEU A 104 10.40 9.33 -9.57
N HIS A 105 10.32 9.02 -10.87
CA HIS A 105 11.41 9.16 -11.83
C HIS A 105 10.91 9.79 -13.14
N PRO A 106 10.62 11.11 -13.15
CA PRO A 106 9.92 11.75 -14.27
C PRO A 106 10.67 11.60 -15.60
N PRO A 107 9.97 11.21 -16.69
CA PRO A 107 10.53 11.26 -18.03
C PRO A 107 11.03 12.68 -18.37
N ALA A 108 12.07 12.77 -19.20
CA ALA A 108 12.66 14.06 -19.53
C ALA A 108 11.64 14.98 -20.23
N GLY A 109 11.40 16.16 -19.65
CA GLY A 109 10.45 17.14 -20.19
C GLY A 109 9.00 16.92 -19.75
N VAL A 110 8.73 15.94 -18.87
CA VAL A 110 7.42 15.71 -18.27
C VAL A 110 7.40 16.27 -16.84
N SER A 111 6.36 17.01 -16.52
CA SER A 111 6.10 17.58 -15.20
C SER A 111 5.33 16.60 -14.31
N ALA A 112 5.49 16.72 -12.99
CA ALA A 112 4.71 15.93 -12.03
C ALA A 112 3.20 16.18 -12.15
N SER A 113 2.78 17.38 -12.58
CA SER A 113 1.39 17.69 -12.87
C SER A 113 0.85 16.88 -14.05
N GLU A 114 1.59 16.75 -15.16
CA GLU A 114 1.14 15.95 -16.30
C GLU A 114 0.95 14.48 -15.90
N ILE A 115 1.84 13.95 -15.04
CA ILE A 115 1.74 12.56 -14.54
C ILE A 115 0.55 12.41 -13.59
N GLN A 116 0.33 13.35 -12.66
CA GLN A 116 -0.82 13.29 -11.76
C GLN A 116 -2.15 13.41 -12.52
N TYR A 117 -2.25 14.29 -13.52
CA TYR A 117 -3.45 14.40 -14.35
C TYR A 117 -3.65 13.19 -15.26
N ALA A 118 -2.57 12.54 -15.70
CA ALA A 118 -2.64 11.27 -16.42
C ALA A 118 -3.22 10.17 -15.51
N GLU A 119 -2.75 10.08 -14.27
CA GLU A 119 -3.21 9.11 -13.27
C GLU A 119 -4.70 9.31 -12.99
N TRP A 120 -5.13 10.53 -12.65
CA TRP A 120 -6.54 10.81 -12.40
C TRP A 120 -7.47 10.45 -13.58
N SER A 121 -6.94 10.45 -14.81
CA SER A 121 -7.71 10.09 -15.99
C SER A 121 -8.00 8.60 -16.13
N ILE A 122 -7.30 7.75 -15.36
CA ILE A 122 -7.50 6.30 -15.36
C ILE A 122 -8.87 5.96 -14.78
N PHE A 123 -9.19 6.47 -13.59
CA PHE A 123 -10.46 6.23 -12.92
C PHE A 123 -11.52 7.33 -13.11
N ASP A 124 -11.11 8.60 -13.26
CA ASP A 124 -12.00 9.76 -13.33
C ASP A 124 -11.88 10.58 -14.65
N PRO A 125 -11.86 9.98 -15.85
CA PRO A 125 -11.62 10.70 -17.10
C PRO A 125 -12.66 11.79 -17.39
N ALA A 126 -13.90 11.60 -16.94
CA ALA A 126 -14.99 12.56 -17.15
C ALA A 126 -14.79 13.86 -16.36
N ASN A 127 -14.13 13.79 -15.20
CA ASN A 127 -13.92 14.94 -14.32
C ASN A 127 -12.80 15.88 -14.80
N LEU A 128 -11.97 15.41 -15.74
CA LEU A 128 -10.83 16.16 -16.28
C LEU A 128 -11.14 16.87 -17.60
N VAL A 129 -12.33 16.65 -18.17
CA VAL A 129 -12.72 17.24 -19.45
C VAL A 129 -12.72 18.77 -19.37
N GLY A 130 -11.91 19.39 -20.23
CA GLY A 130 -11.78 20.85 -20.29
C GLY A 130 -10.79 21.45 -19.30
N ASN A 131 -10.13 20.63 -18.47
CA ASN A 131 -9.01 21.08 -17.65
C ASN A 131 -7.77 21.29 -18.54
N SER A 132 -7.15 22.48 -18.45
CA SER A 132 -5.97 22.83 -19.25
C SER A 132 -4.71 22.04 -18.88
N LEU A 133 -4.65 21.47 -17.68
CA LEU A 133 -3.53 20.65 -17.20
C LEU A 133 -3.65 19.18 -17.62
N PHE A 134 -4.84 18.73 -18.03
CA PHE A 134 -5.02 17.44 -18.72
C PHE A 134 -4.81 17.64 -20.23
N ASP A 135 -3.58 17.97 -20.58
CA ASP A 135 -3.18 18.33 -21.94
C ASP A 135 -2.84 17.11 -22.81
N PHE A 136 -2.19 17.35 -23.95
CA PHE A 136 -1.81 16.26 -24.85
C PHE A 136 -0.80 15.30 -24.20
N THR A 137 0.15 15.80 -23.41
CA THR A 137 1.17 14.98 -22.76
C THR A 137 0.52 14.06 -21.73
N ALA A 138 -0.32 14.60 -20.84
CA ALA A 138 -1.01 13.81 -19.81
C ALA A 138 -1.86 12.68 -20.43
N ARG A 139 -2.50 12.94 -21.58
CA ARG A 139 -3.29 11.93 -22.29
C ARG A 139 -2.44 10.80 -22.89
N ILE A 140 -1.24 11.13 -23.38
CA ILE A 140 -0.31 10.12 -23.89
C ILE A 140 0.22 9.26 -22.75
N LEU A 141 0.65 9.87 -21.63
CA LEU A 141 1.10 9.14 -20.45
C LEU A 141 0.06 8.14 -19.94
N ALA A 142 -1.21 8.56 -19.83
CA ALA A 142 -2.29 7.66 -19.41
C ALA A 142 -2.50 6.50 -20.39
N THR A 143 -2.42 6.77 -21.69
CA THR A 143 -2.59 5.74 -22.73
C THR A 143 -1.43 4.74 -22.72
N ASP A 144 -0.19 5.23 -22.61
CA ASP A 144 1.01 4.41 -22.56
C ASP A 144 1.04 3.55 -21.28
N ALA A 145 0.67 4.12 -20.14
CA ALA A 145 0.54 3.39 -18.88
C ALA A 145 -0.49 2.25 -18.98
N LEU A 146 -1.66 2.49 -19.58
CA LEU A 146 -2.67 1.44 -19.80
C LEU A 146 -2.20 0.34 -20.75
N PHE A 147 -1.39 0.70 -21.76
CA PHE A 147 -0.78 -0.25 -22.67
C PHE A 147 0.23 -1.14 -21.95
N GLU A 148 1.17 -0.53 -21.22
CA GLU A 148 2.19 -1.26 -20.45
C GLU A 148 1.60 -2.06 -19.28
N ALA A 149 0.49 -1.60 -18.69
CA ALA A 149 -0.24 -2.35 -17.66
C ALA A 149 -0.80 -3.70 -18.16
N SER A 150 -0.88 -3.89 -19.47
CA SER A 150 -1.30 -5.15 -20.10
C SER A 150 -0.11 -6.07 -20.46
N ASN A 151 1.12 -5.60 -20.25
CA ASN A 151 2.35 -6.32 -20.60
C ASN A 151 2.59 -7.51 -19.65
N GLN A 152 2.39 -8.72 -20.17
CA GLN A 152 2.53 -9.96 -19.39
C GLN A 152 3.96 -10.22 -18.90
N GLN A 153 5.00 -9.72 -19.59
CA GLN A 153 6.37 -9.84 -19.09
C GLN A 153 6.57 -8.99 -17.83
N LEU A 154 6.03 -7.77 -17.84
CA LEU A 154 6.10 -6.87 -16.68
C LEU A 154 5.33 -7.44 -15.49
N ILE A 155 4.10 -7.94 -15.71
CA ILE A 155 3.27 -8.57 -14.68
C ILE A 155 4.00 -9.77 -14.04
N ASN A 156 4.56 -10.66 -14.85
CA ASN A 156 5.23 -11.87 -14.36
C ASN A 156 6.62 -11.61 -13.74
N SER A 157 7.21 -10.45 -13.98
CA SER A 157 8.51 -10.08 -13.41
C SER A 157 8.46 -9.75 -11.91
N GLY A 158 7.27 -9.53 -11.35
CA GLY A 158 7.10 -9.03 -9.99
C GLY A 158 7.35 -7.53 -9.85
N TYR A 159 7.43 -6.78 -10.96
CA TYR A 159 7.60 -5.33 -10.99
C TYR A 159 6.60 -4.60 -10.07
N PHE A 160 5.35 -5.06 -10.01
CA PHE A 160 4.32 -4.41 -9.20
C PHE A 160 4.42 -4.68 -7.69
N ASN A 161 5.26 -5.63 -7.25
CA ASN A 161 5.43 -5.95 -5.82
C ASN A 161 6.13 -4.84 -5.02
N GLN A 162 6.71 -3.85 -5.71
CA GLN A 162 7.32 -2.69 -5.08
C GLN A 162 6.32 -1.59 -4.72
N PHE A 163 5.05 -1.75 -5.06
CA PHE A 163 3.98 -0.79 -4.81
C PHE A 163 2.90 -1.38 -3.91
N THR A 164 2.22 -0.51 -3.17
CA THR A 164 1.12 -0.85 -2.28
C THR A 164 -0.02 0.13 -2.49
N LEU A 165 -1.24 -0.41 -2.58
CA LEU A 165 -2.49 0.34 -2.56
C LEU A 165 -2.93 0.53 -1.12
N TYR A 166 -3.40 1.73 -0.81
CA TYR A 166 -3.99 2.07 0.48
C TYR A 166 -5.47 2.37 0.25
N ILE A 167 -6.30 1.36 0.48
CA ILE A 167 -7.75 1.44 0.23
C ILE A 167 -8.45 1.78 1.55
N PRO A 168 -9.23 2.87 1.62
CA PRO A 168 -9.95 3.23 2.84
C PRO A 168 -11.03 2.21 3.17
N SER A 169 -11.19 1.90 4.46
CA SER A 169 -12.17 0.90 4.93
C SER A 169 -13.63 1.31 4.72
N ASN A 170 -13.88 2.57 4.37
CA ASN A 170 -15.19 3.11 4.01
C ASN A 170 -15.12 3.67 2.59
N ASP A 171 -14.77 2.81 1.64
CA ASP A 171 -14.76 3.12 0.21
C ASP A 171 -16.20 3.30 -0.31
N THR A 172 -16.70 4.52 -0.13
CA THR A 172 -17.97 5.00 -0.69
C THR A 172 -17.67 6.13 -1.66
N SER A 173 -18.60 6.46 -2.56
CA SER A 173 -18.41 7.54 -3.53
C SER A 173 -18.22 8.94 -2.90
N SER A 174 -18.49 9.10 -1.60
CA SER A 174 -18.17 10.29 -0.81
C SER A 174 -17.14 10.02 0.30
N GLY A 175 -16.50 8.85 0.27
CA GLY A 175 -15.53 8.39 1.25
C GLY A 175 -14.14 8.96 0.99
N PRO A 176 -13.15 8.55 1.80
CA PRO A 176 -11.77 8.97 1.62
C PRO A 176 -11.23 8.55 0.23
N GLN A 177 -10.21 9.26 -0.25
CA GLN A 177 -9.48 8.91 -1.48
C GLN A 177 -8.71 7.59 -1.33
N GLU A 178 -8.51 6.90 -2.45
CA GLU A 178 -7.54 5.82 -2.56
C GLU A 178 -6.15 6.37 -2.87
N PHE A 179 -5.12 5.67 -2.42
CA PHE A 179 -3.74 6.08 -2.61
C PHE A 179 -2.84 4.94 -3.04
N ILE A 180 -1.77 5.28 -3.75
CA ILE A 180 -0.67 4.38 -4.06
C ILE A 180 0.64 4.90 -3.48
N GLY A 181 1.48 3.98 -3.03
CA GLY A 181 2.81 4.29 -2.52
C GLY A 181 3.82 3.19 -2.83
N THR A 182 5.08 3.45 -2.48
CA THR A 182 6.08 2.38 -2.41
C THR A 182 5.72 1.44 -1.28
N ALA A 183 5.78 0.14 -1.54
CA ALA A 183 5.55 -0.87 -0.52
C ALA A 183 6.51 -0.65 0.66
N THR A 184 5.97 -0.25 1.81
CA THR A 184 6.72 -0.20 3.05
C THR A 184 6.96 -1.64 3.44
N THR A 185 8.13 -2.18 3.13
CA THR A 185 8.51 -3.55 3.43
C THR A 185 8.28 -3.78 4.92
N PRO A 186 7.24 -4.53 5.35
CA PRO A 186 7.19 -4.95 6.74
C PRO A 186 8.34 -5.93 6.82
N GLU A 187 9.39 -5.63 7.58
CA GLU A 187 10.37 -6.66 7.90
C GLU A 187 9.57 -7.85 8.43
N PRO A 188 9.52 -8.96 7.69
CA PRO A 188 8.46 -9.91 7.91
C PRO A 188 8.68 -10.48 9.29
N SER A 189 7.57 -10.68 10.02
CA SER A 189 7.50 -11.43 11.27
C SER A 189 8.26 -12.77 11.22
N SER A 190 8.67 -13.23 10.03
CA SER A 190 9.76 -14.18 9.77
C SER A 190 11.03 -13.95 10.59
N LEU A 191 11.51 -12.73 10.87
CA LEU A 191 12.68 -12.54 11.76
C LEU A 191 12.35 -12.89 13.22
N MET A 192 11.17 -12.50 13.70
CA MET A 192 10.70 -12.90 15.03
C MET A 192 10.36 -14.40 15.12
N LEU A 193 9.79 -14.99 14.06
CA LEU A 193 9.44 -16.41 14.00
C LEU A 193 10.70 -17.28 13.83
N PHE A 194 11.67 -16.84 13.03
CA PHE A 194 12.99 -17.47 12.92
C PHE A 194 13.77 -17.35 14.22
N GLY A 195 13.75 -16.17 14.86
CA GLY A 195 14.35 -15.94 16.17
C GLY A 195 13.74 -16.79 17.28
N SER A 196 12.41 -16.90 17.34
CA SER A 196 11.72 -17.77 18.30
C SER A 196 11.90 -19.26 17.99
N GLY A 197 12.00 -19.65 16.71
CA GLY A 197 12.33 -21.01 16.28
C GLY A 197 13.73 -21.46 16.75
N LEU A 198 14.73 -20.58 16.62
CA LEU A 198 16.10 -20.84 17.09
C LEU A 198 16.19 -20.92 18.63
N ILE A 199 15.48 -20.04 19.35
CA ILE A 199 15.42 -20.08 20.82
C ILE A 199 14.70 -21.36 21.30
N GLY A 200 13.62 -21.77 20.61
CA GLY A 200 12.91 -23.02 20.89
C GLY A 200 13.80 -24.26 20.72
N MET A 201 14.62 -24.31 19.67
CA MET A 201 15.59 -25.39 19.45
C MET A 201 16.71 -25.39 20.49
N ALA A 202 17.27 -24.21 20.82
CA ALA A 202 18.31 -24.09 21.84
C ALA A 202 17.82 -24.55 23.23
N GLY A 203 16.57 -24.23 23.59
CA GLY A 203 15.94 -24.71 24.81
C GLY A 203 15.75 -26.23 24.86
N MET A 204 15.43 -26.85 23.72
CA MET A 204 15.24 -28.31 23.59
C MET A 204 16.58 -29.06 23.70
N LEU A 205 17.65 -28.52 23.11
CA LEU A 205 19.01 -29.05 23.24
C LEU A 205 19.54 -28.94 24.67
N ARG A 206 19.32 -27.81 25.36
CA ARG A 206 19.72 -27.63 26.77
C ARG A 206 19.02 -28.63 27.70
N ARG A 207 17.74 -28.93 27.47
CA ARG A 207 16.99 -29.94 28.27
C ARG A 207 17.52 -31.36 28.09
N ARG A 208 18.14 -31.69 26.94
CA ARG A 208 18.79 -32.99 26.73
C ARG A 208 20.14 -33.07 27.43
N LEU A 209 20.96 -32.00 27.37
CA LEU A 209 22.29 -32.00 27.98
C LEU A 209 22.29 -31.93 29.51
N VAL A 210 21.26 -31.36 30.13
CA VAL A 210 21.12 -31.28 31.60
C VAL A 210 20.49 -32.55 32.21
N ARG A 211 19.99 -33.48 31.39
CA ARG A 211 19.39 -34.76 31.81
C ARG A 211 20.27 -35.99 31.54
N SER A 212 21.50 -35.79 31.05
CA SER A 212 22.58 -36.79 31.02
C SER A 212 23.55 -36.52 32.15
#